data_AF-A0A6M3LN75-F1
#
_entry.id   AF-A0A6M3LN75-F1
#
_cell.length_a   1.000
_cell.length_b   1.000
_cell.length_c   1.000
_cell.angle_alpha   90.00
_cell.angle_beta   90.00
_cell.angle_gamma   90.00
#
_symmetry.space_group_name_H-M   'P 1'
#
loop_
_entity.id
_entity.type
_entity.pdbx_description
1 polymer ?
#
loop_
_entity_poly.entity_id
_entity_poly.type
_entity_poly.pdbx_seq_one_letter_code
_entity_poly.pdbx_strand_id
1 'polypeptide(L)'
;MIIVKNKKVFLDLLLVAYDPVLISILGYVDKKYGKAVITCGYRHGDTGVHGSIPCRGMDIRSHVYHNPSAEEICKDINSKWQYDPNRPDKVVAIVHDVGSGIHIHLQVYSNTIFIKE
;
A
#
# COMPACT_ATOMS: atom_id res chain seq x y z
N MET A 1 -5.95 5.30 12.91
CA MET A 1 -6.92 6.10 12.13
C MET A 1 -6.59 6.14 10.64
N ILE A 2 -7.43 5.49 9.82
CA ILE A 2 -7.37 5.60 8.35
C ILE A 2 -8.01 6.92 7.91
N ILE A 3 -7.30 7.69 7.09
CA ILE A 3 -7.76 8.96 6.52
C ILE A 3 -7.62 8.90 5.01
N VAL A 4 -8.58 9.48 4.29
CA VAL A 4 -8.52 9.60 2.83
C VAL A 4 -8.21 11.05 2.46
N LYS A 5 -7.20 11.26 1.60
CA LYS A 5 -6.66 12.59 1.24
C LYS A 5 -7.74 13.59 0.82
N ASN A 6 -8.70 13.16 -0.01
CA ASN A 6 -9.77 14.00 -0.53
C ASN A 6 -10.94 13.17 -1.09
N LYS A 7 -12.02 13.85 -1.48
CA LYS A 7 -13.22 13.25 -2.07
C LYS A 7 -12.92 12.39 -3.30
N LYS A 8 -12.00 12.80 -4.18
CA LYS A 8 -11.67 12.03 -5.38
C LYS A 8 -11.10 10.67 -5.01
N VAL A 9 -10.10 10.64 -4.13
CA VAL A 9 -9.49 9.37 -3.67
C VAL A 9 -10.54 8.51 -2.98
N PHE A 10 -11.43 9.10 -2.18
CA PHE A 10 -12.53 8.35 -1.54
C PHE A 10 -13.45 7.68 -2.56
N LEU A 11 -13.84 8.39 -3.61
CA LEU A 11 -14.65 7.81 -4.68
C LEU A 11 -13.89 6.71 -5.44
N ASP A 12 -12.59 6.91 -5.73
CA ASP A 12 -11.76 5.90 -6.39
C ASP A 12 -11.70 4.59 -5.57
N LEU A 13 -11.65 4.68 -4.23
CA LEU A 13 -11.68 3.51 -3.32
C LEU A 13 -13.00 2.71 -3.38
N LEU A 14 -14.10 3.32 -3.83
CA LEU A 14 -15.42 2.69 -3.89
C LEU A 14 -15.74 2.06 -5.26
N LEU A 15 -14.89 2.28 -6.28
CA LEU A 15 -15.17 1.82 -7.64
C LEU A 15 -15.00 0.32 -7.83
N VAL A 16 -14.08 -0.31 -7.10
CA VAL A 16 -13.74 -1.73 -7.24
C VAL A 16 -13.44 -2.36 -5.89
N ALA A 17 -13.53 -3.68 -5.81
CA ALA A 17 -13.03 -4.43 -4.66
C ALA A 17 -11.50 -4.32 -4.57
N TYR A 18 -10.98 -4.30 -3.35
CA TYR A 18 -9.54 -4.34 -3.06
C TYR A 18 -9.13 -5.73 -2.61
N ASP A 19 -7.89 -6.11 -2.92
CA ASP A 19 -7.35 -7.40 -2.51
C ASP A 19 -7.31 -7.50 -0.97
N PRO A 20 -7.82 -8.60 -0.36
CA PRO A 20 -7.87 -8.74 1.08
C PRO A 20 -6.50 -8.62 1.77
N VAL A 21 -5.42 -9.03 1.10
CA VAL A 21 -4.06 -8.92 1.65
C VAL A 21 -3.64 -7.46 1.73
N LEU A 22 -3.94 -6.67 0.69
CA LEU A 22 -3.68 -5.23 0.68
C LEU A 22 -4.43 -4.51 1.81
N ILE A 23 -5.70 -4.84 2.01
CA ILE A 23 -6.50 -4.28 3.12
C ILE A 23 -5.94 -4.70 4.47
N SER A 24 -5.45 -5.93 4.61
CA SER A 24 -4.80 -6.41 5.84
C SER A 24 -3.52 -5.65 6.15
N ILE A 25 -2.70 -5.34 5.13
CA ILE A 25 -1.49 -4.51 5.28
C ILE A 25 -1.84 -3.08 5.68
N LEU A 26 -2.84 -2.46 5.05
CA LEU A 26 -3.32 -1.14 5.44
C LEU A 26 -3.79 -1.12 6.90
N GLY A 27 -4.56 -2.13 7.32
CA GLY A 27 -5.02 -2.29 8.69
C GLY A 27 -3.85 -2.49 9.68
N TYR A 28 -2.80 -3.20 9.26
CA TYR A 28 -1.57 -3.33 10.03
C TYR A 28 -0.86 -1.98 10.23
N VAL A 29 -0.70 -1.21 9.16
CA VAL A 29 -0.10 0.14 9.23
C VAL A 29 -0.89 1.00 10.20
N ASP A 30 -2.22 0.99 10.08
CA ASP A 30 -3.07 1.78 10.96
C ASP A 30 -2.96 1.37 12.43
N LYS A 31 -3.01 0.07 12.70
CA LYS A 31 -2.94 -0.49 14.04
C LYS A 31 -1.60 -0.24 14.71
N LYS A 32 -0.49 -0.37 13.98
CA LYS A 32 0.86 -0.27 14.54
C LYS A 32 1.38 1.16 14.62
N TYR A 33 1.09 1.99 13.62
CA TYR A 33 1.64 3.35 13.51
C TYR A 33 0.59 4.44 13.79
N GLY A 34 -0.62 4.04 14.17
CA GLY A 34 -1.70 4.92 14.62
C GLY A 34 -2.40 5.71 13.52
N LYS A 35 -1.85 5.73 12.30
CA LYS A 35 -2.40 6.50 11.17
C LYS A 35 -1.99 5.93 9.83
N ALA A 36 -2.91 5.90 8.88
CA ALA A 36 -2.64 5.69 7.46
C ALA A 36 -3.41 6.72 6.64
N VAL A 37 -2.71 7.59 5.89
CA VAL A 37 -3.37 8.59 5.02
C VAL A 37 -3.28 8.13 3.58
N ILE A 38 -4.38 7.60 3.05
CA ILE A 38 -4.49 7.11 1.67
C ILE A 38 -4.48 8.30 0.71
N THR A 39 -3.52 8.29 -0.21
CA THR A 39 -3.32 9.35 -1.21
C THR A 39 -3.67 8.91 -2.63
N CYS A 40 -3.72 7.61 -2.90
CA CYS A 40 -4.16 7.05 -4.18
C CYS A 40 -4.71 5.63 -4.00
N GLY A 41 -5.69 5.28 -4.84
CA GLY A 41 -6.33 3.97 -4.90
C GLY A 41 -6.39 3.46 -6.35
N TYR A 42 -7.56 3.01 -6.78
CA TYR A 42 -7.77 2.46 -8.13
C TYR A 42 -7.55 3.51 -9.22
N ARG A 43 -6.92 3.11 -10.32
CA ARG A 43 -6.65 3.94 -11.50
C ARG A 43 -7.22 3.26 -12.75
N HIS A 44 -8.28 3.81 -13.31
CA HIS A 44 -8.92 3.26 -14.50
C HIS A 44 -7.95 3.24 -15.69
N GLY A 45 -7.83 2.08 -16.35
CA GLY A 45 -6.96 1.89 -17.51
C GLY A 45 -5.46 1.73 -17.19
N ASP A 46 -5.05 1.79 -15.91
CA ASP A 46 -3.68 1.49 -15.50
C ASP A 46 -3.39 -0.01 -15.69
N THR A 47 -2.24 -0.35 -16.28
CA THR A 47 -1.84 -1.75 -16.54
C THR A 47 -1.14 -2.40 -15.33
N GLY A 48 -0.81 -1.62 -14.30
CA GLY A 48 -0.19 -2.06 -13.06
C GLY A 48 -1.19 -2.42 -11.96
N VAL A 49 -0.67 -2.54 -10.74
CA VAL A 49 -1.44 -2.97 -9.55
C VAL A 49 -2.57 -2.01 -9.17
N HIS A 50 -2.49 -0.74 -9.55
CA HIS A 50 -3.56 0.23 -9.33
C HIS A 50 -4.76 0.06 -10.28
N GLY A 51 -4.58 -0.57 -11.45
CA GLY A 51 -5.67 -0.79 -12.39
C GLY A 51 -6.22 -2.21 -12.41
N SER A 52 -5.68 -3.10 -11.57
CA SER A 52 -6.18 -4.48 -11.45
C SER A 52 -7.54 -4.55 -10.77
N ILE A 53 -8.28 -5.64 -11.03
CA ILE A 53 -9.52 -6.01 -10.33
C ILE A 53 -9.35 -7.44 -9.77
N PRO A 54 -9.33 -7.64 -8.44
CA PRO A 54 -9.38 -6.61 -7.40
C PRO A 54 -8.18 -5.65 -7.47
N CYS A 55 -8.33 -4.44 -6.94
CA CYS A 55 -7.24 -3.46 -6.87
C CYS A 55 -6.15 -3.95 -5.93
N ARG A 56 -4.91 -3.95 -6.40
CA ARG A 56 -3.73 -4.46 -5.70
C ARG A 56 -2.69 -3.40 -5.38
N GLY A 57 -2.96 -2.14 -5.70
CA GLY A 57 -2.10 -0.99 -5.43
C GLY A 57 -2.76 0.05 -4.54
N MET A 58 -2.01 0.62 -3.61
CA MET A 58 -2.47 1.73 -2.78
C MET A 58 -1.30 2.60 -2.34
N ASP A 59 -1.46 3.93 -2.43
CA ASP A 59 -0.45 4.86 -1.96
C ASP A 59 -0.87 5.46 -0.63
N ILE A 60 0.05 5.50 0.33
CA ILE A 60 -0.13 6.19 1.60
C ILE A 60 0.95 7.25 1.81
N ARG A 61 0.58 8.32 2.49
CA ARG A 61 1.44 9.48 2.75
C ARG A 61 2.65 9.10 3.61
N SER A 62 3.86 9.47 3.20
CA SER A 62 5.10 9.19 3.95
C SER A 62 5.35 10.17 5.10
N HIS A 63 5.21 11.47 4.87
CA HIS A 63 5.57 12.53 5.82
C HIS A 63 4.69 12.65 7.07
N VAL A 64 3.69 11.78 7.23
CA VAL A 64 2.98 11.64 8.51
C VAL A 64 3.74 10.76 9.51
N TYR A 65 4.82 10.12 9.06
CA TYR A 65 5.69 9.28 9.87
C TYR A 65 7.02 10.00 10.11
N HIS A 66 7.26 10.40 11.36
CA HIS A 66 8.51 11.03 11.78
C HIS A 66 9.43 10.07 12.52
N ASN A 67 8.85 9.17 13.33
CA ASN A 67 9.54 8.10 14.02
C ASN A 67 8.54 6.95 14.27
N PRO A 68 8.68 5.78 13.63
CA PRO A 68 9.72 5.43 12.65
C PRO A 68 9.58 6.18 11.32
N SER A 69 10.63 6.17 10.49
CA SER A 69 10.61 6.74 9.14
C SER A 69 9.75 5.91 8.18
N ALA A 70 9.39 6.48 7.02
CA ALA A 70 8.65 5.76 5.99
C ALA A 70 9.42 4.52 5.48
N GLU A 71 10.74 4.60 5.37
CA GLU A 71 11.61 3.50 4.94
C GLU A 71 11.64 2.38 5.99
N GLU A 72 11.66 2.73 7.27
CA GLU A 72 11.59 1.77 8.38
C GLU A 72 10.23 1.05 8.40
N ILE A 73 9.15 1.76 8.11
CA ILE A 73 7.82 1.17 7.94
C ILE A 73 7.80 0.20 6.75
N CYS A 74 8.34 0.58 5.60
CA CYS A 74 8.43 -0.30 4.44
C CYS A 74 9.25 -1.56 4.74
N LYS A 75 10.40 -1.43 5.40
CA LYS A 75 11.21 -2.58 5.84
C LYS A 75 10.41 -3.50 6.77
N ASP A 76 9.69 -2.92 7.72
CA ASP A 76 8.88 -3.68 8.68
C ASP A 76 7.71 -4.43 8.01
N ILE A 77 7.05 -3.82 7.01
CA ILE A 77 6.04 -4.48 6.18
C ILE A 77 6.68 -5.61 5.36
N ASN A 78 7.76 -5.34 4.65
CA ASN A 78 8.45 -6.34 3.81
C ASN A 78 9.06 -7.49 4.62
N SER A 79 9.29 -7.31 5.94
CA SER A 79 9.68 -8.39 6.84
C SER A 79 8.54 -9.34 7.23
N LYS A 80 7.29 -8.98 6.92
CA LYS A 80 6.07 -9.70 7.30
C LYS A 80 5.30 -10.25 6.11
N TRP A 81 5.38 -9.58 4.97
CA TRP A 81 4.74 -10.03 3.75
C TRP A 81 5.77 -10.15 2.63
N GLN A 82 5.72 -11.28 1.92
CA GLN A 82 6.47 -11.49 0.70
C GLN A 82 5.55 -11.27 -0.50
N TYR A 83 5.99 -10.45 -1.46
CA TYR A 83 5.17 -10.04 -2.60
C TYR A 83 4.69 -11.22 -3.46
N ASP A 84 5.61 -12.06 -3.93
CA ASP A 84 5.33 -13.33 -4.62
C ASP A 84 6.59 -14.20 -4.48
N PRO A 85 6.51 -15.43 -3.97
CA PRO A 85 7.65 -16.33 -3.87
C PRO A 85 8.41 -16.55 -5.18
N ASN A 86 7.72 -16.42 -6.32
CA ASN A 86 8.32 -16.56 -7.65
C ASN A 86 8.91 -15.26 -8.21
N ARG A 87 8.76 -14.13 -7.49
CA ARG A 87 9.28 -12.81 -7.88
C ARG A 87 10.04 -12.16 -6.70
N PRO A 88 11.20 -12.73 -6.32
CA PRO A 88 11.94 -12.30 -5.13
C PRO A 88 12.51 -10.87 -5.22
N ASP A 89 12.56 -10.28 -6.43
CA ASP A 89 12.97 -8.90 -6.67
C ASP A 89 11.87 -7.88 -6.33
N LYS A 90 10.63 -8.34 -6.13
CA LYS A 90 9.48 -7.49 -5.80
C LYS A 90 9.23 -7.47 -4.30
N VAL A 91 8.80 -6.33 -3.82
CA VAL A 91 8.49 -6.09 -2.41
C VAL A 91 7.09 -5.49 -2.27
N VAL A 92 6.50 -5.68 -1.09
CA VAL A 92 5.12 -5.26 -0.79
C VAL A 92 5.02 -3.76 -0.57
N ALA A 93 6.04 -3.14 0.04
CA ALA A 93 6.05 -1.71 0.35
C ALA A 93 7.33 -1.04 -0.15
N ILE A 94 7.19 0.08 -0.85
CA ILE A 94 8.30 0.87 -1.41
C ILE A 94 8.11 2.34 -1.06
N VAL A 95 9.16 3.01 -0.60
CA VAL A 95 9.18 4.49 -0.58
C VAL A 95 9.73 4.98 -1.91
N HIS A 96 8.98 5.81 -2.62
CA HIS A 96 9.46 6.44 -3.84
C HIS A 96 8.77 7.78 -4.13
N ASP A 97 9.32 8.52 -5.10
CA ASP A 97 8.72 9.72 -5.66
C ASP A 97 8.52 9.53 -7.17
N VAL A 98 7.27 9.66 -7.62
CA VAL A 98 6.88 9.54 -9.04
C VAL A 98 6.49 10.90 -9.63
N GLY A 99 7.00 12.00 -9.07
CA GLY A 99 6.72 13.38 -9.50
C GLY A 99 5.52 14.02 -8.77
N SER A 100 5.04 13.40 -7.70
CA SER A 100 3.93 13.90 -6.87
C SER A 100 4.29 13.95 -5.38
N GLY A 101 5.58 13.85 -5.07
CA GLY A 101 6.12 13.80 -3.73
C GLY A 101 6.31 12.36 -3.24
N ILE A 102 7.19 12.24 -2.25
CA ILE A 102 7.52 10.99 -1.58
C ILE A 102 6.26 10.41 -0.92
N HIS A 103 6.02 9.12 -1.14
CA HIS A 103 4.96 8.36 -0.50
C HIS A 103 5.40 6.90 -0.32
N ILE A 104 4.64 6.15 0.47
CA ILE A 104 4.76 4.70 0.56
C ILE A 104 3.76 4.09 -0.42
N HIS A 105 4.27 3.36 -1.40
CA HIS A 105 3.49 2.56 -2.32
C HIS A 105 3.35 1.14 -1.77
N LEU A 106 2.11 0.72 -1.53
CA LEU A 106 1.74 -0.64 -1.17
C LEU A 106 1.27 -1.38 -2.42
N GLN A 107 1.81 -2.58 -2.62
CA GLN A 107 1.44 -3.46 -3.71
C GLN A 107 1.38 -4.91 -3.26
N VAL A 108 0.41 -5.64 -3.80
CA VAL A 108 0.27 -7.09 -3.59
C VAL A 108 0.07 -7.82 -4.91
N TYR A 109 0.13 -9.14 -4.84
CA TYR A 109 -0.13 -10.05 -5.93
C TYR A 109 -0.96 -11.23 -5.41
N SER A 110 -1.51 -12.05 -6.33
CA SER A 110 -2.34 -13.20 -5.94
C SER A 110 -1.62 -14.22 -5.05
N ASN A 111 -0.28 -14.26 -5.14
CA ASN A 111 0.58 -15.13 -4.34
C ASN A 111 1.31 -14.37 -3.22
N THR A 112 0.86 -13.16 -2.85
CA THR A 112 1.42 -12.48 -1.68
C THR A 112 1.09 -13.29 -0.44
N ILE A 113 2.12 -13.65 0.30
CA ILE A 113 2.00 -14.46 1.51
C ILE A 113 2.48 -13.68 2.72
N PHE A 114 1.83 -13.92 3.85
CA PHE A 114 2.35 -13.53 5.14
C PHE A 114 3.44 -14.55 5.52
N ILE A 115 4.67 -14.07 5.72
CA ILE A 115 5.87 -14.91 5.91
C ILE A 115 6.34 -14.98 7.35
N LYS A 116 5.74 -14.22 8.27
CA LYS A 116 6.30 -14.09 9.60
C LYS A 116 5.59 -14.95 10.65
N GLU A 117 6.43 -15.77 11.26
CA GLU A 117 6.34 -16.49 12.54
C GLU A 117 6.12 -15.57 13.75
#